data_AF-A0A416HC06-F1
#
_entry.id   AF-A0A416HC06-F1
#
_cell.length_a   1.000
_cell.length_b   1.000
_cell.length_c   1.000
_cell.angle_alpha   90.00
_cell.angle_beta   90.00
_cell.angle_gamma   90.00
#
_symmetry.space_group_name_H-M   'P 1'
#
loop_
_entity.id
_entity.type
_entity.pdbx_description
1 polymer ?
#
loop_
_entity_poly.entity_id
_entity_poly.type
_entity_poly.pdbx_seq_one_letter_code
_entity_poly.pdbx_strand_id
1 'polypeptide(L)'
;MKFRVDGTFHILHITDIQEVPEVSEDTLTLMRRAMDEAKPDLVVLTGDQLKGCSRAFRKKPEQVEKTIRRILEPVVSRGLPFAVTFGNHDEQSGLSNGEQMEIYRRIPGCVDWLNSRGQEILHGTEEGTFAVGIQNYEETQTVMAVYLMDTRGDAPGGGYQTMHPRQIFWYKGARDTFEQVHGRLIPGIVFQHIPLPEYYRLLKKTDRKTKGSIRTYRTHANEYYVLDTEKCQSGSFKEAVSIPDNNAREFESLREKGDIFAVFCGHDHRNSFVGNCGGMDLGYTPSCGFNEYGDGVNRAARELIFHEDNPAAYETRLLTYKDLVGEKPSRPFRDFAYSHRPATKEEALEKIKKYLLFTGLAVAGVQAVRSIRRKRK
;
A
#
# COMPACT_ATOMS: atom_id res chain seq x y z
N MET A 1 -17.66 -16.04 0.08
CA MET A 1 -16.31 -16.07 0.65
C MET A 1 -16.47 -16.29 2.13
N LYS A 2 -15.71 -17.21 2.69
CA LYS A 2 -15.90 -17.67 4.05
C LYS A 2 -14.59 -18.08 4.71
N PHE A 3 -14.59 -18.07 6.03
CA PHE A 3 -13.54 -18.68 6.84
C PHE A 3 -13.39 -20.17 6.52
N ARG A 4 -12.17 -20.68 6.70
CA ARG A 4 -11.82 -22.08 6.51
C ARG A 4 -12.31 -22.95 7.66
N VAL A 5 -12.22 -24.26 7.47
CA VAL A 5 -12.58 -25.24 8.50
C VAL A 5 -11.73 -25.13 9.78
N ASP A 6 -10.52 -24.59 9.67
CA ASP A 6 -9.64 -24.33 10.82
C ASP A 6 -9.92 -22.98 11.49
N GLY A 7 -10.96 -22.26 11.06
CA GLY A 7 -11.34 -20.97 11.60
C GLY A 7 -10.51 -19.79 11.09
N THR A 8 -9.65 -19.98 10.08
CA THR A 8 -8.81 -18.90 9.53
C THR A 8 -9.36 -18.33 8.22
N PHE A 9 -9.07 -17.05 7.95
CA PHE A 9 -9.26 -16.42 6.65
C PHE A 9 -8.02 -15.58 6.31
N HIS A 10 -7.44 -15.80 5.15
CA HIS A 10 -6.17 -15.19 4.75
C HIS A 10 -6.39 -14.16 3.65
N ILE A 11 -5.97 -12.92 3.89
CA ILE A 11 -5.87 -11.89 2.86
C ILE A 11 -4.40 -11.66 2.50
N LEU A 12 -4.10 -11.71 1.21
CA LEU A 12 -2.81 -11.24 0.68
C LEU A 12 -2.99 -9.83 0.11
N HIS A 13 -2.48 -8.84 0.82
CA HIS A 13 -2.47 -7.43 0.43
C HIS A 13 -1.24 -7.14 -0.44
N ILE A 14 -1.48 -6.68 -1.67
CA ILE A 14 -0.48 -6.31 -2.66
C ILE A 14 -0.78 -4.87 -3.11
N THR A 15 0.26 -4.05 -3.21
CA THR A 15 0.13 -2.64 -3.58
C THR A 15 1.33 -2.17 -4.38
N ASP A 16 1.14 -1.07 -5.12
CA ASP A 16 2.22 -0.35 -5.81
C ASP A 16 3.05 -1.26 -6.70
N ILE A 17 2.37 -2.11 -7.46
CA ILE A 17 3.01 -2.99 -8.45
C ILE A 17 3.70 -2.13 -9.52
N GLN A 18 3.08 -1.01 -9.90
CA GLN A 18 3.58 0.02 -10.80
C GLN A 18 4.39 -0.55 -11.99
N GLU A 19 3.77 -1.49 -12.68
CA GLU A 19 4.38 -2.15 -13.82
C GLU A 19 4.14 -1.36 -15.12
N VAL A 20 5.00 -1.62 -16.10
CA VAL A 20 4.87 -1.12 -17.48
C VAL A 20 4.57 -2.33 -18.39
N PRO A 21 4.28 -2.13 -19.70
CA PRO A 21 3.95 -3.27 -20.57
C PRO A 21 5.02 -4.37 -20.64
N GLU A 22 6.29 -4.01 -20.45
CA GLU A 22 7.36 -4.97 -20.15
C GLU A 22 7.36 -5.28 -18.65
N VAL A 23 6.45 -6.16 -18.24
CA VAL A 23 6.27 -6.54 -16.83
C VAL A 23 7.52 -7.23 -16.29
N SER A 24 7.97 -6.84 -15.10
CA SER A 24 9.13 -7.44 -14.44
C SER A 24 8.86 -8.88 -14.00
N GLU A 25 9.72 -9.81 -14.40
CA GLU A 25 9.66 -11.19 -13.90
C GLU A 25 9.99 -11.31 -12.41
N ASP A 26 10.72 -10.35 -11.82
CA ASP A 26 10.95 -10.32 -10.37
C ASP A 26 9.66 -10.03 -9.61
N THR A 27 8.84 -9.11 -10.12
CA THR A 27 7.50 -8.82 -9.57
C THR A 27 6.59 -10.03 -9.64
N LEU A 28 6.48 -10.65 -10.83
CA LEU A 28 5.65 -11.84 -10.97
C LEU A 28 6.15 -13.01 -10.13
N THR A 29 7.47 -13.14 -9.96
CA THR A 29 8.06 -14.16 -9.10
C THR A 29 7.73 -13.92 -7.63
N LEU A 30 7.85 -12.69 -7.13
CA LEU A 30 7.42 -12.34 -5.78
C LEU A 30 5.93 -12.64 -5.57
N MET A 31 5.06 -12.20 -6.49
CA MET A 31 3.62 -12.46 -6.39
C MET A 31 3.31 -13.96 -6.36
N ARG A 32 3.91 -14.76 -7.26
CA ARG A 32 3.75 -16.22 -7.28
C ARG A 32 4.16 -16.84 -5.95
N ARG A 33 5.37 -16.52 -5.46
CA ARG A 33 5.89 -17.10 -4.22
C ARG A 33 5.10 -16.67 -2.99
N ALA A 34 4.66 -15.42 -2.93
CA ALA A 34 3.84 -14.92 -1.83
C ALA A 34 2.47 -15.63 -1.79
N MET A 35 1.85 -15.86 -2.96
CA MET A 35 0.60 -16.63 -3.03
C MET A 35 0.80 -18.11 -2.69
N ASP A 36 1.94 -18.71 -3.06
CA ASP A 36 2.24 -20.12 -2.74
C ASP A 36 2.50 -20.32 -1.23
N GLU A 37 3.12 -19.33 -0.58
CA GLU A 37 3.40 -19.33 0.87
C GLU A 37 2.15 -19.01 1.70
N ALA A 38 1.43 -17.93 1.37
CA ALA A 38 0.24 -17.50 2.11
C ALA A 38 -1.00 -18.36 1.83
N LYS A 39 -1.10 -18.90 0.61
CA LYS A 39 -2.30 -19.57 0.08
C LYS A 39 -3.58 -18.77 0.41
N PRO A 40 -3.68 -17.50 -0.02
CA PRO A 40 -4.73 -16.61 0.49
C PRO A 40 -6.13 -17.03 0.04
N ASP A 41 -7.14 -16.67 0.82
CA ASP A 41 -8.55 -16.80 0.43
C ASP A 41 -9.03 -15.60 -0.39
N LEU A 42 -8.33 -14.46 -0.29
CA LEU A 42 -8.57 -13.24 -1.07
C LEU A 42 -7.27 -12.49 -1.33
N VAL A 43 -7.06 -12.03 -2.57
CA VAL A 43 -6.00 -11.07 -2.90
C VAL A 43 -6.60 -9.66 -2.94
N VAL A 44 -6.04 -8.72 -2.18
CA VAL A 44 -6.47 -7.31 -2.18
C VAL A 44 -5.40 -6.43 -2.83
N LEU A 45 -5.80 -5.68 -3.86
CA LEU A 45 -4.94 -4.79 -4.65
C LEU A 45 -5.31 -3.33 -4.38
N THR A 46 -4.46 -2.58 -3.67
CA THR A 46 -4.78 -1.21 -3.23
C THR A 46 -4.18 -0.13 -4.13
N GLY A 47 -4.41 -0.23 -5.43
CA GLY A 47 -4.01 0.82 -6.37
C GLY A 47 -2.54 0.82 -6.78
N ASP A 48 -2.26 1.65 -7.78
CA ASP A 48 -0.98 1.78 -8.45
C ASP A 48 -0.49 0.45 -9.02
N GLN A 49 -1.41 -0.26 -9.69
CA GLN A 49 -1.04 -1.49 -10.40
C GLN A 49 -0.16 -1.15 -11.60
N LEU A 50 -0.44 0.00 -12.21
CA LEU A 50 0.26 0.49 -13.39
C LEU A 50 1.13 1.68 -13.04
N LYS A 51 2.31 1.74 -13.65
CA LYS A 51 3.08 2.97 -13.72
C LYS A 51 2.46 3.90 -14.76
N GLY A 52 1.29 4.44 -14.47
CA GLY A 52 0.45 5.12 -15.46
C GLY A 52 1.15 6.28 -16.16
N CYS A 53 1.98 7.05 -15.45
CA CYS A 53 2.78 8.13 -16.04
C CYS A 53 3.79 7.68 -17.12
N SER A 54 4.01 6.37 -17.29
CA SER A 54 4.91 5.83 -18.29
C SER A 54 4.44 6.16 -19.71
N ARG A 55 5.37 6.68 -20.52
CA ARG A 55 5.14 6.92 -21.96
C ARG A 55 4.75 5.65 -22.72
N ALA A 56 4.96 4.47 -22.14
CA ALA A 56 4.58 3.19 -22.73
C ALA A 56 3.05 3.02 -22.87
N PHE A 57 2.25 3.67 -22.02
CA PHE A 57 0.79 3.62 -22.06
C PHE A 57 0.14 4.74 -22.89
N ARG A 58 0.88 5.84 -23.12
CA ARG A 58 0.34 7.04 -23.77
C ARG A 58 -0.26 6.73 -25.15
N LYS A 59 -1.57 6.93 -25.28
CA LYS A 59 -2.38 6.66 -26.49
C LYS A 59 -2.36 5.19 -26.93
N LYS A 60 -2.24 4.27 -25.97
CA LYS A 60 -2.14 2.82 -26.20
C LYS A 60 -2.99 2.04 -25.16
N PRO A 61 -4.32 2.18 -25.18
CA PRO A 61 -5.20 1.52 -24.20
C PRO A 61 -5.07 -0.02 -24.22
N GLU A 62 -4.71 -0.62 -25.35
CA GLU A 62 -4.45 -2.05 -25.46
C GLU A 62 -3.26 -2.52 -24.61
N GLN A 63 -2.28 -1.64 -24.37
CA GLN A 63 -1.16 -1.94 -23.49
C GLN A 63 -1.57 -1.91 -22.02
N VAL A 64 -2.53 -1.06 -21.66
CA VAL A 64 -3.10 -1.01 -20.30
C VAL A 64 -3.74 -2.35 -19.98
N GLU A 65 -4.68 -2.82 -20.81
CA GLU A 65 -5.34 -4.11 -20.63
C GLU A 65 -4.34 -5.28 -20.63
N LYS A 66 -3.39 -5.30 -21.57
CA LYS A 66 -2.36 -6.35 -21.62
C LYS A 66 -1.53 -6.39 -20.33
N THR A 67 -1.18 -5.24 -19.78
CA THR A 67 -0.36 -5.15 -18.56
C THR A 67 -1.16 -5.63 -17.35
N ILE A 68 -2.40 -5.15 -17.18
CA ILE A 68 -3.30 -5.62 -16.11
C ILE A 68 -3.44 -7.15 -16.15
N ARG A 69 -3.73 -7.71 -17.33
CA ARG A 69 -3.86 -9.18 -17.50
C ARG A 69 -2.57 -9.92 -17.17
N ARG A 70 -1.41 -9.37 -17.50
CA ARG A 70 -0.11 -9.97 -17.17
C ARG A 70 0.17 -9.94 -15.67
N ILE A 71 -0.14 -8.83 -14.99
CA ILE A 71 0.01 -8.70 -13.53
C ILE A 71 -0.91 -9.68 -12.79
N LEU A 72 -2.14 -9.89 -13.27
CA LEU A 72 -3.08 -10.81 -12.63
C LEU A 72 -2.93 -12.29 -13.01
N GLU A 73 -2.02 -12.62 -13.92
CA GLU A 73 -1.77 -14.02 -14.31
C GLU A 73 -1.45 -14.95 -13.11
N PRO A 74 -0.62 -14.55 -12.11
CA PRO A 74 -0.41 -15.35 -10.90
C PRO A 74 -1.68 -15.61 -10.07
N VAL A 75 -2.61 -14.66 -10.05
CA VAL A 75 -3.90 -14.78 -9.33
C VAL A 75 -4.83 -15.73 -10.08
N VAL A 76 -5.02 -15.48 -11.38
CA VAL A 76 -5.94 -16.23 -12.24
C VAL A 76 -5.51 -17.69 -12.36
N SER A 77 -4.21 -17.96 -12.52
CA SER A 77 -3.69 -19.33 -12.63
C SER A 77 -3.90 -20.17 -11.36
N ARG A 78 -4.11 -19.53 -10.20
CA ARG A 78 -4.43 -20.19 -8.93
C ARG A 78 -5.92 -20.23 -8.62
N GLY A 79 -6.77 -19.65 -9.48
CA GLY A 79 -8.21 -19.58 -9.26
C GLY A 79 -8.61 -18.73 -8.04
N LEU A 80 -7.74 -17.81 -7.62
CA LEU A 80 -7.96 -16.98 -6.43
C LEU A 80 -8.91 -15.82 -6.74
N PRO A 81 -9.83 -15.48 -5.81
CA PRO A 81 -10.58 -14.23 -5.93
C PRO A 81 -9.66 -13.04 -5.64
N PHE A 82 -9.94 -11.91 -6.28
CA PHE A 82 -9.25 -10.66 -6.02
C PHE A 82 -10.20 -9.47 -5.97
N ALA A 83 -9.88 -8.53 -5.09
CA ALA A 83 -10.53 -7.24 -4.96
C ALA A 83 -9.52 -6.15 -5.31
N VAL A 84 -9.97 -5.11 -6.02
CA VAL A 84 -9.09 -4.04 -6.49
C VAL A 84 -9.71 -2.67 -6.23
N THR A 85 -8.87 -1.74 -5.76
CA THR A 85 -9.12 -0.31 -5.75
C THR A 85 -7.96 0.41 -6.43
N PHE A 86 -8.02 1.74 -6.50
CA PHE A 86 -7.14 2.54 -7.34
C PHE A 86 -6.22 3.45 -6.55
N GLY A 87 -5.09 3.77 -7.17
CA GLY A 87 -4.09 4.70 -6.67
C GLY A 87 -3.94 5.90 -7.58
N ASN A 88 -3.09 6.85 -7.15
CA ASN A 88 -2.96 8.13 -7.84
C ASN A 88 -2.27 8.02 -9.21
N HIS A 89 -1.58 6.90 -9.49
CA HIS A 89 -0.94 6.65 -10.78
C HIS A 89 -1.80 5.89 -11.79
N ASP A 90 -2.89 5.24 -11.39
CA ASP A 90 -3.63 4.34 -12.29
C ASP A 90 -4.28 5.10 -13.47
N GLU A 91 -4.98 6.22 -13.24
CA GLU A 91 -5.62 7.01 -14.31
C GLU A 91 -4.61 7.68 -15.26
N GLN A 92 -3.36 7.85 -14.82
CA GLN A 92 -2.31 8.47 -15.63
C GLN A 92 -1.94 7.61 -16.85
N SER A 93 -2.34 6.34 -16.86
CA SER A 93 -2.18 5.41 -17.98
C SER A 93 -2.95 5.83 -19.24
N GLY A 94 -3.94 6.72 -19.08
CA GLY A 94 -4.82 7.21 -20.15
C GLY A 94 -6.17 6.50 -20.22
N LEU A 95 -6.46 5.58 -19.30
CA LEU A 95 -7.79 5.05 -19.03
C LEU A 95 -8.27 5.52 -17.65
N SER A 96 -9.52 5.93 -17.54
CA SER A 96 -10.16 6.22 -16.25
C SER A 96 -10.25 4.99 -15.36
N ASN A 97 -10.45 5.19 -14.06
CA ASN A 97 -10.66 4.09 -13.11
C ASN A 97 -11.84 3.19 -13.53
N GLY A 98 -12.93 3.78 -14.06
CA GLY A 98 -14.07 3.00 -14.58
C GLY A 98 -13.72 2.15 -15.79
N GLU A 99 -12.99 2.69 -16.78
CA GLU A 99 -12.53 1.91 -17.93
C GLU A 99 -11.58 0.78 -17.52
N GLN A 100 -10.74 1.00 -16.49
CA GLN A 100 -9.89 -0.05 -15.92
C GLN A 100 -10.71 -1.09 -15.15
N MET A 101 -11.72 -0.68 -14.38
CA MET A 101 -12.62 -1.60 -13.68
C MET A 101 -13.34 -2.53 -14.65
N GLU A 102 -13.76 -2.04 -15.82
CA GLU A 102 -14.33 -2.89 -16.88
C GLU A 102 -13.35 -3.94 -17.40
N ILE A 103 -12.04 -3.67 -17.37
CA ILE A 103 -11.02 -4.69 -17.67
C ILE A 103 -10.97 -5.72 -16.54
N TYR A 104 -10.89 -5.27 -15.28
CA TYR A 104 -10.83 -6.15 -14.11
C TYR A 104 -12.06 -7.06 -14.00
N ARG A 105 -13.27 -6.55 -14.22
CA ARG A 105 -14.53 -7.32 -14.24
C ARG A 105 -14.52 -8.48 -15.26
N ARG A 106 -13.76 -8.36 -16.35
CA ARG A 106 -13.58 -9.42 -17.36
C ARG A 106 -12.48 -10.44 -17.00
N ILE A 107 -11.82 -10.29 -15.86
CA ILE A 107 -10.78 -11.22 -15.39
C ILE A 107 -11.41 -12.17 -14.37
N PRO A 108 -11.27 -13.51 -14.54
CA PRO A 108 -11.79 -14.48 -13.59
C PRO A 108 -11.29 -14.22 -12.17
N GLY A 109 -12.22 -14.25 -11.20
CA GLY A 109 -11.91 -14.02 -9.78
C GLY A 109 -12.18 -12.59 -9.28
N CYS A 110 -12.51 -11.62 -10.15
CA CYS A 110 -12.80 -10.25 -9.72
C CYS A 110 -14.03 -10.19 -8.80
N VAL A 111 -13.83 -9.78 -7.55
CA VAL A 111 -14.86 -9.77 -6.51
C VAL A 111 -15.96 -8.77 -6.78
N ASP A 112 -15.67 -7.64 -7.43
CA ASP A 112 -16.66 -6.63 -7.78
C ASP A 112 -17.83 -7.19 -8.64
N TRP A 113 -17.60 -8.28 -9.37
CA TRP A 113 -18.64 -8.95 -10.18
C TRP A 113 -19.20 -10.25 -9.56
N LEU A 114 -18.66 -10.70 -8.42
CA LEU A 114 -19.09 -11.94 -7.75
C LEU A 114 -20.47 -11.84 -7.08
N ASN A 115 -21.12 -10.67 -7.11
CA ASN A 115 -22.51 -10.49 -6.65
C ASN A 115 -23.49 -11.49 -7.33
N SER A 116 -23.17 -11.95 -8.54
CA SER A 116 -23.90 -13.01 -9.25
C SER A 116 -23.89 -14.40 -8.56
N ARG A 117 -23.17 -14.58 -7.45
CA ARG A 117 -23.01 -15.86 -6.72
C ARG A 117 -23.47 -15.82 -5.25
N GLY A 118 -24.27 -14.83 -4.85
CA GLY A 118 -24.82 -14.74 -3.49
C GLY A 118 -23.84 -14.21 -2.43
N GLN A 119 -22.72 -13.63 -2.85
CA GLN A 119 -21.78 -12.92 -1.98
C GLN A 119 -22.40 -11.58 -1.53
N GLU A 120 -22.39 -11.29 -0.23
CA GLU A 120 -22.82 -10.00 0.30
C GLU A 120 -21.80 -8.92 -0.09
N ILE A 121 -22.16 -8.09 -1.07
CA ILE A 121 -21.35 -6.98 -1.59
C ILE A 121 -22.19 -5.71 -1.60
N LEU A 122 -21.69 -4.65 -0.97
CA LEU A 122 -22.28 -3.32 -1.00
C LEU A 122 -21.38 -2.43 -1.85
N HIS A 123 -21.89 -1.91 -2.97
CA HIS A 123 -21.11 -1.07 -3.89
C HIS A 123 -21.18 0.41 -3.47
N GLY A 124 -20.05 1.09 -3.61
CA GLY A 124 -19.82 2.49 -3.31
C GLY A 124 -20.27 3.46 -4.39
N THR A 125 -19.94 4.73 -4.17
CA THR A 125 -20.28 5.83 -5.08
C THR A 125 -19.31 6.00 -6.23
N GLU A 126 -18.14 5.37 -6.16
CA GLU A 126 -17.05 5.45 -7.14
C GLU A 126 -16.56 4.02 -7.43
N GLU A 127 -15.98 3.81 -8.61
CA GLU A 127 -15.43 2.50 -8.99
C GLU A 127 -14.24 2.13 -8.11
N GLY A 128 -14.18 0.87 -7.67
CA GLY A 128 -13.15 0.42 -6.72
C GLY A 128 -13.44 0.76 -5.26
N THR A 129 -14.63 1.32 -4.95
CA THR A 129 -15.13 1.48 -3.58
C THR A 129 -16.29 0.51 -3.34
N PHE A 130 -16.11 -0.44 -2.43
CA PHE A 130 -17.14 -1.43 -2.08
C PHE A 130 -16.80 -2.15 -0.77
N ALA A 131 -17.78 -2.82 -0.17
CA ALA A 131 -17.62 -3.63 1.02
C ALA A 131 -18.06 -5.07 0.76
N VAL A 132 -17.38 -6.03 1.35
CA VAL A 132 -17.69 -7.47 1.21
C VAL A 132 -17.80 -8.12 2.58
N GLY A 133 -18.92 -8.80 2.83
CA GLY A 133 -19.11 -9.61 4.03
C GLY A 133 -18.41 -10.97 3.92
N ILE A 134 -17.56 -11.30 4.88
CA ILE A 134 -16.90 -12.62 4.96
C ILE A 134 -17.67 -13.48 5.95
N GLN A 135 -18.18 -14.62 5.48
CA GLN A 135 -19.03 -15.50 6.28
C GLN A 135 -18.20 -16.46 7.15
N ASN A 136 -18.77 -16.94 8.24
CA ASN A 136 -18.21 -18.10 8.96
C ASN A 136 -18.13 -19.35 8.07
N TYR A 137 -17.39 -20.37 8.51
CA TYR A 137 -17.22 -21.63 7.78
C TYR A 137 -18.55 -22.28 7.33
N GLU A 138 -19.57 -22.19 8.18
CA GLU A 138 -20.91 -22.78 8.00
C GLU A 138 -21.82 -21.94 7.07
N GLU A 139 -21.37 -20.75 6.66
CA GLU A 139 -22.12 -19.81 5.82
C GLU A 139 -23.46 -19.36 6.43
N THR A 140 -23.56 -19.32 7.76
CA THR A 140 -24.77 -18.94 8.50
C THR A 140 -24.77 -17.48 8.93
N GLN A 141 -23.62 -16.82 9.02
CA GLN A 141 -23.50 -15.41 9.42
C GLN A 141 -22.28 -14.72 8.83
N THR A 142 -22.37 -13.40 8.63
CA THR A 142 -21.21 -12.56 8.29
C THR A 142 -20.40 -12.28 9.55
N VAL A 143 -19.11 -12.63 9.53
CA VAL A 143 -18.18 -12.54 10.66
C VAL A 143 -17.39 -11.23 10.64
N MET A 144 -16.91 -10.82 9.47
CA MET A 144 -16.19 -9.56 9.27
C MET A 144 -16.53 -8.91 7.93
N ALA A 145 -16.26 -7.62 7.80
CA ALA A 145 -16.39 -6.89 6.53
C ALA A 145 -15.02 -6.42 6.02
N VAL A 146 -14.79 -6.58 4.72
CA VAL A 146 -13.61 -6.04 4.02
C VAL A 146 -14.06 -4.87 3.17
N TYR A 147 -13.55 -3.67 3.48
CA TYR A 147 -13.85 -2.44 2.75
C TYR A 147 -12.68 -2.09 1.83
N LEU A 148 -12.97 -1.81 0.57
CA LEU A 148 -12.05 -1.15 -0.36
C LEU A 148 -12.54 0.28 -0.58
N MET A 149 -11.62 1.24 -0.52
CA MET A 149 -11.94 2.68 -0.64
C MET A 149 -10.99 3.34 -1.65
N ASP A 150 -11.55 3.87 -2.75
CA ASP A 150 -10.81 4.68 -3.71
C ASP A 150 -10.52 6.07 -3.11
N THR A 151 -9.28 6.26 -2.64
CA THR A 151 -8.79 7.54 -2.12
C THR A 151 -8.58 8.61 -3.19
N ARG A 152 -8.85 8.28 -4.47
CA ARG A 152 -8.60 9.10 -5.65
C ARG A 152 -7.12 9.35 -5.86
N GLY A 153 -6.77 10.47 -6.51
CA GLY A 153 -5.41 10.75 -6.95
C GLY A 153 -4.85 12.08 -6.47
N ASP A 154 -4.07 12.71 -7.35
CA ASP A 154 -3.39 13.96 -7.03
C ASP A 154 -4.37 15.14 -6.91
N ALA A 155 -4.15 16.00 -5.91
CA ALA A 155 -4.94 17.21 -5.71
C ALA A 155 -4.56 18.32 -6.70
N PRO A 156 -5.52 19.12 -7.21
CA PRO A 156 -5.22 20.34 -7.95
C PRO A 156 -4.38 21.29 -7.10
N GLY A 157 -3.23 21.75 -7.62
CA GLY A 157 -2.26 22.53 -6.84
C GLY A 157 -1.17 21.70 -6.16
N GLY A 158 -1.19 20.38 -6.35
CA GLY A 158 -0.23 19.41 -5.83
C GLY A 158 -0.68 18.80 -4.52
N GLY A 159 -0.20 17.60 -4.22
CA GLY A 159 -0.57 16.82 -3.03
C GLY A 159 -1.57 15.74 -3.39
N TYR A 160 -2.23 15.19 -2.39
CA TYR A 160 -3.19 14.11 -2.57
C TYR A 160 -4.59 14.57 -2.22
N GLN A 161 -5.56 14.08 -2.98
CA GLN A 161 -6.96 14.35 -2.71
C GLN A 161 -7.38 13.72 -1.39
N THR A 162 -8.30 14.38 -0.71
CA THR A 162 -8.96 13.81 0.45
C THR A 162 -10.05 12.85 0.00
N MET A 163 -10.35 11.85 0.84
CA MET A 163 -11.54 11.05 0.72
C MET A 163 -12.78 11.95 0.55
N HIS A 164 -13.58 11.68 -0.47
CA HIS A 164 -14.76 12.49 -0.73
C HIS A 164 -15.84 12.27 0.32
N PRO A 165 -16.57 13.30 0.78
CA PRO A 165 -17.64 13.15 1.76
C PRO A 165 -18.69 12.09 1.37
N ARG A 166 -19.01 11.94 0.07
CA ARG A 166 -19.93 10.88 -0.40
C ARG A 166 -19.45 9.46 -0.07
N GLN A 167 -18.14 9.20 -0.11
CA GLN A 167 -17.57 7.90 0.23
C GLN A 167 -17.67 7.65 1.74
N ILE A 168 -17.46 8.68 2.56
CA ILE A 168 -17.67 8.60 4.01
C ILE A 168 -19.15 8.33 4.34
N PHE A 169 -20.08 9.05 3.70
CA PHE A 169 -21.52 8.80 3.89
C PHE A 169 -21.92 7.41 3.43
N TRP A 170 -21.39 6.96 2.30
CA TRP A 170 -21.61 5.59 1.82
C TRP A 170 -21.09 4.56 2.82
N TYR A 171 -19.87 4.70 3.33
CA TYR A 171 -19.31 3.79 4.33
C TYR A 171 -20.23 3.67 5.55
N LYS A 172 -20.70 4.80 6.09
CA LYS A 172 -21.63 4.80 7.22
C LYS A 172 -22.92 4.04 6.89
N GLY A 173 -23.47 4.26 5.69
CA GLY A 173 -24.64 3.51 5.21
C GLY A 173 -24.38 2.01 5.04
N ALA A 174 -23.21 1.63 4.53
CA ALA A 174 -22.81 0.23 4.38
C ALA A 174 -22.65 -0.47 5.75
N ARG A 175 -21.95 0.16 6.69
CA ARG A 175 -21.84 -0.28 8.08
C ARG A 175 -23.21 -0.47 8.72
N ASP A 176 -24.09 0.52 8.60
CA ASP A 176 -25.43 0.49 9.19
C ASP A 176 -26.31 -0.58 8.51
N THR A 177 -26.09 -0.85 7.22
CA THR A 177 -26.75 -1.95 6.49
C THR A 177 -26.31 -3.31 7.03
N PHE A 178 -25.01 -3.54 7.19
CA PHE A 178 -24.50 -4.77 7.82
C PHE A 178 -25.08 -4.95 9.23
N GLU A 179 -25.08 -3.88 10.04
CA GLU A 179 -25.63 -3.92 11.40
C GLU A 179 -27.12 -4.28 11.42
N GLN A 180 -27.91 -3.70 10.51
CA GLN A 180 -29.34 -3.97 10.40
C GLN A 180 -29.63 -5.41 9.93
N VAL A 181 -28.88 -5.91 8.95
CA VAL A 181 -29.07 -7.25 8.37
C VAL A 181 -28.68 -8.35 9.38
N HIS A 182 -27.57 -8.16 10.09
CA HIS A 182 -27.00 -9.18 10.97
C HIS A 182 -27.37 -9.00 12.45
N GLY A 183 -28.08 -7.92 12.80
CA GLY A 183 -28.51 -7.62 14.16
C GLY A 183 -27.38 -7.26 15.13
N ARG A 184 -26.16 -7.06 14.61
CA ARG A 184 -24.97 -6.66 15.37
C ARG A 184 -23.99 -5.90 14.48
N LEU A 185 -23.19 -5.04 15.08
CA LEU A 185 -22.09 -4.39 14.38
C LEU A 185 -21.09 -5.44 13.86
N ILE A 186 -20.75 -5.36 12.58
CA ILE A 186 -19.78 -6.27 11.94
C ILE A 186 -18.38 -5.65 12.01
N PRO A 187 -17.38 -6.31 12.61
CA PRO A 187 -16.03 -5.80 12.65
C PRO A 187 -15.44 -5.73 11.24
N GLY A 188 -14.69 -4.67 10.94
CA GLY A 188 -14.22 -4.40 9.59
C GLY A 188 -12.77 -3.98 9.49
N ILE A 189 -12.21 -4.25 8.31
CA ILE A 189 -10.91 -3.76 7.87
C ILE A 189 -11.06 -2.91 6.61
N VAL A 190 -10.36 -1.80 6.54
CA VAL A 190 -10.33 -0.90 5.38
C VAL A 190 -9.01 -1.05 4.63
N PHE A 191 -9.10 -1.16 3.31
CA PHE A 191 -7.99 -1.12 2.38
C PHE A 191 -8.13 0.09 1.47
N GLN A 192 -7.09 0.91 1.41
CA GLN A 192 -7.06 2.11 0.58
C GLN A 192 -5.66 2.38 0.06
N HIS A 193 -5.50 3.27 -0.92
CA HIS A 193 -4.18 3.56 -1.46
C HIS A 193 -3.42 4.62 -0.64
N ILE A 194 -3.98 5.83 -0.54
CA ILE A 194 -3.34 6.97 0.14
C ILE A 194 -3.50 6.85 1.67
N PRO A 195 -2.44 7.04 2.47
CA PRO A 195 -2.48 6.96 3.92
C PRO A 195 -3.32 8.09 4.57
N LEU A 196 -3.91 7.78 5.73
CA LEU A 196 -4.55 8.79 6.59
C LEU A 196 -3.51 9.76 7.19
N PRO A 197 -3.85 11.02 7.44
CA PRO A 197 -3.03 11.93 8.26
C PRO A 197 -2.59 11.33 9.60
N GLU A 198 -3.42 10.47 10.20
CA GLU A 198 -3.16 9.78 11.46
C GLU A 198 -1.97 8.85 11.48
N TYR A 199 -1.43 8.44 10.32
CA TYR A 199 -0.18 7.68 10.28
C TYR A 199 0.98 8.46 10.93
N TYR A 200 0.96 9.80 10.92
CA TYR A 200 1.94 10.61 11.66
C TYR A 200 1.82 10.46 13.19
N ARG A 201 0.67 10.05 13.74
CA ARG A 201 0.51 9.81 15.18
C ARG A 201 1.25 8.56 15.66
N LEU A 202 1.60 7.66 14.73
CA LEU A 202 2.46 6.50 14.95
C LEU A 202 3.96 6.84 14.88
N LEU A 203 4.31 8.10 14.63
CA LEU A 203 5.68 8.56 14.52
C LEU A 203 6.01 9.50 15.70
N LYS A 204 7.30 9.52 16.06
CA LYS A 204 7.83 10.43 17.07
C LYS A 204 8.61 11.54 16.37
N LYS A 205 8.21 12.79 16.60
CA LYS A 205 8.94 13.97 16.09
C LYS A 205 10.31 14.08 16.78
N THR A 206 11.35 14.32 16.00
CA THR A 206 12.74 14.41 16.46
C THR A 206 13.46 15.60 15.84
N ASP A 207 14.72 15.80 16.22
CA ASP A 207 15.62 16.69 15.50
C ASP A 207 16.27 15.97 14.30
N ARG A 208 16.86 16.76 13.38
CA ARG A 208 17.53 16.28 12.16
C ARG A 208 18.75 15.37 12.41
N LYS A 209 19.40 15.48 13.57
CA LYS A 209 20.61 14.71 13.90
C LYS A 209 20.28 13.36 14.50
N THR A 210 19.02 13.11 14.88
CA THR A 210 18.58 11.82 15.38
C THR A 210 18.81 10.74 14.32
N LYS A 211 19.45 9.62 14.69
CA LYS A 211 19.74 8.52 13.78
C LYS A 211 18.43 7.93 13.24
N GLY A 212 18.35 7.76 11.93
CA GLY A 212 17.15 7.24 11.26
C GLY A 212 16.03 8.27 11.08
N SER A 213 16.23 9.54 11.49
CA SER A 213 15.22 10.56 11.27
C SER A 213 15.00 10.82 9.79
N ILE A 214 13.74 10.84 9.36
CA ILE A 214 13.33 11.16 7.99
C ILE A 214 12.70 12.53 7.97
N ARG A 215 13.13 13.36 7.02
CA ARG A 215 12.58 14.70 6.80
C ARG A 215 11.26 14.60 6.06
N THR A 216 10.26 15.31 6.53
CA THR A 216 8.90 15.31 5.96
C THR A 216 8.60 16.61 5.23
N TYR A 217 7.43 16.65 4.59
CA TYR A 217 7.08 17.67 3.59
C TYR A 217 5.60 18.07 3.74
N ARG A 218 5.17 19.07 2.96
CA ARG A 218 3.80 19.65 2.98
C ARG A 218 3.33 20.13 4.35
N THR A 219 2.21 19.61 4.86
CA THR A 219 1.64 19.91 6.18
C THR A 219 2.62 19.64 7.32
N HIS A 220 3.62 18.79 7.10
CA HIS A 220 4.73 18.49 8.00
C HIS A 220 6.09 18.97 7.46
N ALA A 221 6.12 20.05 6.69
CA ALA A 221 7.35 20.56 6.08
C ALA A 221 8.42 20.94 7.13
N ASN A 222 9.65 20.49 6.88
CA ASN A 222 10.83 20.73 7.73
C ASN A 222 10.79 20.04 9.10
N GLU A 223 9.82 19.15 9.31
CA GLU A 223 9.78 18.28 10.47
C GLU A 223 10.61 17.01 10.20
N TYR A 224 11.00 16.34 11.28
CA TYR A 224 11.79 15.10 11.23
C TYR A 224 11.16 14.09 12.16
N TYR A 225 11.07 12.85 11.71
CA TYR A 225 10.38 11.79 12.43
C TYR A 225 11.19 10.50 12.46
N VAL A 226 10.99 9.73 13.52
CA VAL A 226 11.34 8.31 13.60
C VAL A 226 10.08 7.50 13.92
N LEU A 227 10.12 6.18 13.70
CA LEU A 227 9.05 5.29 14.12
C LEU A 227 8.88 5.34 15.65
N ASP A 228 7.66 5.49 16.13
CA ASP A 228 7.36 5.42 17.57
C ASP A 228 7.21 3.95 18.00
N THR A 229 8.26 3.38 18.59
CA THR A 229 8.28 1.97 18.98
C THR A 229 7.33 1.64 20.13
N GLU A 230 6.77 2.63 20.82
CA GLU A 230 5.73 2.41 21.84
C GLU A 230 4.35 2.18 21.20
N LYS A 231 4.15 2.62 19.95
CA LYS A 231 2.88 2.51 19.22
C LYS A 231 2.94 1.50 18.07
N CYS A 232 4.11 1.32 17.47
CA CYS A 232 4.31 0.44 16.33
C CYS A 232 4.84 -0.90 16.78
N GLN A 233 4.12 -1.96 16.44
CA GLN A 233 4.42 -3.32 16.85
C GLN A 233 5.48 -3.96 15.95
N SER A 234 5.57 -3.53 14.68
CA SER A 234 6.49 -4.11 13.70
C SER A 234 6.77 -3.17 12.51
N GLY A 235 7.69 -3.59 11.65
CA GLY A 235 8.00 -2.96 10.37
C GLY A 235 8.98 -1.78 10.45
N SER A 236 9.00 -0.94 9.41
CA SER A 236 9.97 0.14 9.28
C SER A 236 9.38 1.39 8.66
N PHE A 237 9.77 2.55 9.19
CA PHE A 237 9.56 3.86 8.60
C PHE A 237 10.82 4.23 7.80
N LYS A 238 10.71 4.25 6.47
CA LYS A 238 11.84 4.42 5.54
C LYS A 238 11.70 5.61 4.60
N GLU A 239 10.52 6.21 4.53
CA GLU A 239 10.27 7.45 3.80
C GLU A 239 9.10 8.23 4.40
N ALA A 240 9.00 9.52 4.06
CA ALA A 240 7.96 10.38 4.59
C ALA A 240 6.56 9.87 4.21
N VAL A 241 5.60 9.94 5.15
CA VAL A 241 4.21 9.55 4.92
C VAL A 241 3.54 10.59 4.02
N SER A 242 3.00 10.12 2.90
CA SER A 242 2.42 10.93 1.82
C SER A 242 0.92 11.12 2.00
N ILE A 243 0.53 11.98 2.95
CA ILE A 243 -0.88 12.19 3.36
C ILE A 243 -1.56 13.30 2.54
N PRO A 244 -2.91 13.30 2.47
CA PRO A 244 -3.63 14.46 1.97
C PRO A 244 -3.46 15.67 2.89
N ASP A 245 -3.55 16.88 2.33
CA ASP A 245 -3.37 18.13 3.10
C ASP A 245 -4.55 18.42 4.05
N ASN A 246 -5.69 17.79 3.83
CA ASN A 246 -6.88 17.88 4.66
C ASN A 246 -7.31 16.47 5.07
N ASN A 247 -7.81 16.30 6.30
CA ASN A 247 -8.14 15.00 6.86
C ASN A 247 -9.54 14.50 6.48
N ALA A 248 -10.43 15.37 5.99
CA ALA A 248 -11.83 15.05 5.67
C ALA A 248 -12.64 14.30 6.77
N ARG A 249 -12.09 14.21 7.99
CA ARG A 249 -12.62 13.45 9.13
C ARG A 249 -12.82 11.96 8.84
N GLU A 250 -11.98 11.40 7.98
CA GLU A 250 -12.05 9.99 7.60
C GLU A 250 -11.78 9.09 8.81
N PHE A 251 -10.66 9.31 9.50
CA PHE A 251 -10.30 8.55 10.70
C PHE A 251 -11.39 8.61 11.79
N GLU A 252 -11.94 9.79 12.07
CA GLU A 252 -13.02 9.93 13.05
C GLU A 252 -14.30 9.20 12.62
N SER A 253 -14.58 9.13 11.32
CA SER A 253 -15.76 8.43 10.80
C SER A 253 -15.59 6.92 10.89
N LEU A 254 -14.40 6.40 10.57
CA LEU A 254 -14.10 4.96 10.70
C LEU A 254 -14.14 4.51 12.16
N ARG A 255 -13.65 5.32 13.09
CA ARG A 255 -13.65 5.01 14.53
C ARG A 255 -15.02 5.18 15.21
N GLU A 256 -15.96 5.87 14.59
CA GLU A 256 -17.19 6.38 15.22
C GLU A 256 -17.98 5.34 16.02
N LYS A 257 -18.16 4.13 15.48
CA LYS A 257 -18.87 3.02 16.14
C LYS A 257 -17.95 1.92 16.68
N GLY A 258 -16.64 2.01 16.44
CA GLY A 258 -15.68 0.98 16.84
C GLY A 258 -15.76 -0.32 16.02
N ASP A 259 -16.38 -0.29 14.84
CA ASP A 259 -16.43 -1.42 13.90
C ASP A 259 -15.11 -1.63 13.16
N ILE A 260 -14.46 -0.54 12.73
CA ILE A 260 -13.21 -0.63 11.99
C ILE A 260 -12.04 -0.78 12.96
N PHE A 261 -11.40 -1.96 12.91
CA PHE A 261 -10.26 -2.29 13.76
C PHE A 261 -8.91 -2.05 13.05
N ALA A 262 -8.89 -1.97 11.72
CA ALA A 262 -7.66 -1.71 10.97
C ALA A 262 -7.87 -0.98 9.64
N VAL A 263 -6.88 -0.17 9.25
CA VAL A 263 -6.76 0.48 7.94
C VAL A 263 -5.38 0.16 7.37
N PHE A 264 -5.33 -0.49 6.21
CA PHE A 264 -4.11 -0.81 5.50
C PHE A 264 -3.99 -0.01 4.20
N CYS A 265 -2.78 0.50 3.95
CA CYS A 265 -2.47 1.27 2.75
C CYS A 265 -1.14 0.91 2.08
N GLY A 266 -0.93 1.47 0.89
CA GLY A 266 0.30 1.40 0.12
C GLY A 266 0.87 2.80 -0.10
N HIS A 267 1.09 3.17 -1.36
CA HIS A 267 1.49 4.50 -1.83
C HIS A 267 2.94 4.92 -1.50
N ASP A 268 3.38 4.71 -0.26
CA ASP A 268 4.78 4.89 0.15
C ASP A 268 5.51 3.54 0.10
N HIS A 269 6.23 3.31 -1.00
CA HIS A 269 6.74 2.01 -1.44
C HIS A 269 7.70 1.28 -0.48
N ARG A 270 8.28 1.99 0.51
CA ARG A 270 9.29 1.48 1.46
C ARG A 270 8.78 1.38 2.88
N ASN A 271 7.67 2.03 3.21
CA ASN A 271 7.10 1.94 4.55
C ASN A 271 6.45 0.57 4.73
N SER A 272 6.58 0.01 5.94
CA SER A 272 6.07 -1.33 6.22
C SER A 272 5.57 -1.51 7.67
N PHE A 273 5.46 -0.40 8.40
CA PHE A 273 5.12 -0.42 9.81
C PHE A 273 3.62 -0.65 10.05
N VAL A 274 3.31 -1.23 11.20
CA VAL A 274 1.93 -1.36 11.72
C VAL A 274 1.93 -0.86 13.15
N GLY A 275 0.98 0.00 13.49
CA GLY A 275 0.83 0.51 14.85
C GLY A 275 -0.61 0.86 15.20
N ASN A 276 -0.90 0.89 16.49
CA ASN A 276 -2.24 1.19 16.97
C ASN A 276 -2.40 2.69 17.24
N CYS A 277 -3.43 3.29 16.63
CA CYS A 277 -3.82 4.66 16.85
C CYS A 277 -5.27 4.71 17.32
N GLY A 278 -5.45 4.81 18.65
CA GLY A 278 -6.77 5.05 19.25
C GLY A 278 -7.76 3.91 19.01
N GLY A 279 -7.31 2.66 19.13
CA GLY A 279 -8.13 1.46 18.98
C GLY A 279 -8.22 0.93 17.55
N MET A 280 -7.57 1.58 16.59
CA MET A 280 -7.51 1.15 15.19
C MET A 280 -6.05 1.01 14.75
N ASP A 281 -5.71 -0.12 14.14
CA ASP A 281 -4.40 -0.34 13.56
C ASP A 281 -4.27 0.40 12.24
N LEU A 282 -3.14 1.08 12.05
CA LEU A 282 -2.77 1.72 10.79
C LEU A 282 -1.52 1.01 10.26
N GLY A 283 -1.64 0.38 9.09
CA GLY A 283 -0.62 -0.50 8.54
C GLY A 283 -0.20 -0.15 7.12
N TYR A 284 1.10 -0.11 6.89
CA TYR A 284 1.67 0.00 5.53
C TYR A 284 2.01 -1.36 4.95
N THR A 285 1.73 -1.54 3.67
CA THR A 285 2.32 -2.61 2.85
C THR A 285 3.31 -1.98 1.87
N PRO A 286 4.59 -2.43 1.84
CA PRO A 286 5.56 -1.90 0.90
C PRO A 286 5.23 -2.35 -0.54
N SER A 287 5.84 -1.70 -1.52
CA SER A 287 5.63 -2.04 -2.93
C SER A 287 6.03 -3.48 -3.25
N CYS A 288 5.24 -4.13 -4.11
CA CYS A 288 5.53 -5.43 -4.71
C CYS A 288 6.23 -5.30 -6.10
N GLY A 289 6.31 -4.09 -6.64
CA GLY A 289 6.75 -3.76 -8.00
C GLY A 289 8.24 -3.54 -8.18
N PHE A 290 8.83 -4.03 -9.29
CA PHE A 290 10.25 -3.88 -9.61
C PHE A 290 10.54 -2.89 -10.76
N ASN A 291 9.50 -2.27 -11.31
CA ASN A 291 9.61 -1.24 -12.36
C ASN A 291 9.54 0.22 -11.83
N GLU A 292 9.55 0.41 -10.51
CA GLU A 292 9.70 1.71 -9.84
C GLU A 292 10.55 1.60 -8.55
N TYR A 293 10.84 2.76 -7.92
CA TYR A 293 11.48 2.87 -6.62
C TYR A 293 10.80 1.99 -5.56
N GLY A 294 11.55 1.57 -4.56
CA GLY A 294 11.07 0.69 -3.52
C GLY A 294 12.20 0.31 -2.57
N ASP A 295 12.00 -0.72 -1.76
CA ASP A 295 12.94 -1.12 -0.70
C ASP A 295 13.89 -2.27 -1.10
N GLY A 296 14.33 -2.27 -2.36
CA GLY A 296 15.24 -3.31 -2.87
C GLY A 296 14.62 -4.71 -2.79
N VAL A 297 15.40 -5.67 -2.30
CA VAL A 297 14.94 -7.05 -2.04
C VAL A 297 13.95 -7.17 -0.87
N ASN A 298 13.67 -6.10 -0.12
CA ASN A 298 12.65 -6.10 0.93
C ASN A 298 11.25 -5.71 0.42
N ARG A 299 11.09 -5.49 -0.90
CA ARG A 299 9.77 -5.45 -1.54
C ARG A 299 8.98 -6.69 -1.15
N ALA A 300 7.69 -6.54 -0.91
CA ALA A 300 6.90 -7.61 -0.29
C ALA A 300 5.43 -7.55 -0.70
N ALA A 301 4.74 -8.65 -0.45
CA ALA A 301 3.31 -8.63 -0.17
C ALA A 301 3.10 -8.73 1.35
N ARG A 302 1.94 -8.33 1.85
CA ARG A 302 1.57 -8.50 3.26
C ARG A 302 0.48 -9.55 3.39
N GLU A 303 0.68 -10.52 4.26
CA GLU A 303 -0.36 -11.46 4.65
C GLU A 303 -1.05 -10.96 5.92
N LEU A 304 -2.37 -11.10 5.95
CA LEU A 304 -3.26 -10.84 7.08
C LEU A 304 -4.06 -12.12 7.34
N ILE A 305 -3.97 -12.65 8.55
CA ILE A 305 -4.62 -13.89 8.97
C ILE A 305 -5.66 -13.55 10.03
N PHE A 306 -6.92 -13.70 9.67
CA PHE A 306 -8.06 -13.44 10.54
C PHE A 306 -8.55 -14.75 11.16
N HIS A 307 -9.11 -14.66 12.35
CA HIS A 307 -9.68 -15.79 13.09
C HIS A 307 -11.19 -15.58 13.27
N GLU A 308 -11.98 -16.61 13.02
CA GLU A 308 -13.45 -16.54 12.97
C GLU A 308 -14.07 -16.06 14.28
N ASP A 309 -13.48 -16.45 15.42
CA ASP A 309 -13.93 -16.09 16.77
C ASP A 309 -13.62 -14.64 17.15
N ASN A 310 -12.52 -14.09 16.63
CA ASN A 310 -12.12 -12.71 16.85
C ASN A 310 -11.31 -12.14 15.66
N PRO A 311 -11.99 -11.61 14.63
CA PRO A 311 -11.32 -11.05 13.46
C PRO A 311 -10.42 -9.85 13.78
N ALA A 312 -10.69 -9.11 14.86
CA ALA A 312 -9.89 -7.95 15.25
C ALA A 312 -8.53 -8.34 15.87
N ALA A 313 -8.36 -9.59 16.32
CA ALA A 313 -7.10 -10.14 16.82
C ALA A 313 -6.28 -10.83 15.71
N TYR A 314 -6.32 -10.27 14.50
CA TYR A 314 -5.63 -10.81 13.33
C TYR A 314 -4.10 -10.80 13.49
N GLU A 315 -3.43 -11.66 12.75
CA GLU A 315 -1.98 -11.68 12.63
C GLU A 315 -1.55 -11.09 11.28
N THR A 316 -0.35 -10.51 11.22
CA THR A 316 0.20 -10.03 9.95
C THR A 316 1.70 -10.27 9.81
N ARG A 317 2.13 -10.63 8.61
CA ARG A 317 3.55 -10.77 8.26
C ARG A 317 3.85 -10.23 6.86
N LEU A 318 5.09 -9.81 6.66
CA LEU A 318 5.61 -9.45 5.34
C LEU A 318 6.20 -10.69 4.66
N LEU A 319 5.84 -10.87 3.41
CA LEU A 319 6.36 -11.91 2.53
C LEU A 319 7.31 -11.26 1.54
N THR A 320 8.58 -11.10 1.95
CA THR A 320 9.56 -10.31 1.21
C THR A 320 10.18 -11.09 0.05
N TYR A 321 10.62 -10.39 -1.00
CA TYR A 321 11.37 -10.99 -2.11
C TYR A 321 12.63 -11.69 -1.58
N LYS A 322 13.31 -11.07 -0.62
CA LYS A 322 14.50 -11.62 0.03
C LYS A 322 14.23 -13.00 0.64
N ASP A 323 13.15 -13.14 1.40
CA ASP A 323 12.85 -14.38 2.14
C ASP A 323 12.29 -15.46 1.21
N LEU A 324 11.52 -15.07 0.19
CA LEU A 324 10.84 -15.99 -0.72
C LEU A 324 11.64 -16.40 -1.95
N VAL A 325 12.56 -15.54 -2.40
CA VAL A 325 13.29 -15.68 -3.67
C VAL A 325 14.79 -15.61 -3.45
N GLY A 326 15.26 -14.61 -2.69
CA GLY A 326 16.66 -14.42 -2.35
C GLY A 326 17.15 -12.98 -2.55
N GLU A 327 18.46 -12.77 -2.39
CA GLU A 327 19.06 -11.42 -2.36
C GLU A 327 19.50 -10.88 -3.74
N LYS A 328 19.24 -11.61 -4.83
CA LYS A 328 19.73 -11.26 -6.17
C LYS A 328 18.57 -11.15 -7.17
N PRO A 329 17.99 -9.95 -7.35
CA PRO A 329 17.00 -9.75 -8.40
C PRO A 329 17.64 -9.89 -9.79
N SER A 330 16.82 -10.12 -10.80
CA SER A 330 17.28 -10.35 -12.18
C SER A 330 17.98 -9.13 -12.80
N ARG A 331 17.68 -7.92 -12.32
CA ARG A 331 18.33 -6.66 -12.71
C ARG A 331 18.95 -5.94 -11.49
N PRO A 332 20.07 -6.43 -10.92
CA PRO A 332 20.60 -5.94 -9.62
C PRO A 332 21.04 -4.47 -9.63
N PHE A 333 21.65 -3.99 -10.71
CA PHE A 333 22.03 -2.57 -10.83
C PHE A 333 20.81 -1.65 -10.91
N ARG A 334 19.75 -2.09 -11.59
CA ARG A 334 18.50 -1.32 -11.69
C ARG A 334 17.79 -1.28 -10.35
N ASP A 335 17.72 -2.41 -9.66
CA ASP A 335 17.17 -2.49 -8.31
C ASP A 335 17.92 -1.58 -7.33
N PHE A 336 19.25 -1.62 -7.35
CA PHE A 336 20.08 -0.71 -6.55
C PHE A 336 19.78 0.77 -6.86
N ALA A 337 19.65 1.14 -8.13
CA ALA A 337 19.32 2.51 -8.50
C ALA A 337 17.92 2.91 -8.00
N TYR A 338 16.93 2.03 -8.10
CA TYR A 338 15.56 2.25 -7.62
C TYR A 338 15.46 2.29 -6.09
N SER A 339 16.23 1.48 -5.36
CA SER A 339 16.26 1.52 -3.89
C SER A 339 16.91 2.80 -3.34
N HIS A 340 17.72 3.49 -4.14
CA HIS A 340 18.34 4.76 -3.77
C HIS A 340 17.66 5.99 -4.39
N ARG A 341 16.64 5.80 -5.25
CA ARG A 341 15.89 6.90 -5.85
C ARG A 341 15.16 7.69 -4.75
N PRO A 342 15.31 9.02 -4.66
CA PRO A 342 14.53 9.79 -3.70
C PRO A 342 13.04 9.68 -4.00
N ALA A 343 12.22 9.44 -2.98
CA ALA A 343 10.76 9.43 -3.08
C ALA A 343 10.19 10.85 -3.12
N THR A 344 10.82 11.78 -2.39
CA THR A 344 10.40 13.20 -2.33
C THR A 344 11.50 14.16 -2.78
N LYS A 345 11.11 15.40 -3.09
CA LYS A 345 12.06 16.49 -3.39
C LYS A 345 12.94 16.79 -2.18
N GLU A 346 12.37 16.73 -0.98
CA GLU A 346 13.05 16.97 0.29
C GLU A 346 14.13 15.91 0.53
N GLU A 347 13.82 14.64 0.28
CA GLU A 347 14.80 13.56 0.36
C GLU A 347 15.92 13.75 -0.67
N ALA A 348 15.57 14.17 -1.91
CA ALA A 348 16.55 14.46 -2.95
C ALA A 348 17.51 15.58 -2.53
N LEU A 349 16.98 16.67 -1.97
CA LEU A 349 17.76 17.79 -1.45
C LEU A 349 18.68 17.37 -0.29
N GLU A 350 18.20 16.54 0.63
CA GLU A 350 19.03 16.02 1.73
C GLU A 350 20.15 15.10 1.21
N LYS A 351 19.86 14.24 0.23
CA LYS A 351 20.87 13.41 -0.43
C LYS A 351 21.94 14.27 -1.12
N ILE A 352 21.54 15.28 -1.90
CA ILE A 352 22.47 16.21 -2.57
C ILE A 352 23.36 16.94 -1.55
N LYS A 353 22.79 17.48 -0.46
CA LYS A 353 23.56 18.15 0.60
C LYS A 353 24.60 17.23 1.24
N LYS A 354 24.24 15.97 1.52
CA LYS A 354 25.18 14.97 2.06
C LYS A 354 26.33 14.73 1.08
N TYR A 355 26.04 14.52 -0.20
CA TYR A 355 27.08 14.35 -1.23
C TYR A 355 28.03 15.55 -1.33
N LEU A 356 27.51 16.77 -1.36
CA LEU A 356 28.33 17.99 -1.40
C LEU A 356 29.22 18.15 -0.16
N LEU A 357 28.72 17.78 1.02
CA LEU A 357 29.50 17.79 2.25
C LEU A 357 30.65 16.77 2.20
N PHE A 358 30.37 15.55 1.72
CA PHE A 358 31.39 14.50 1.59
C PHE A 358 32.47 14.87 0.56
N THR A 359 32.09 15.42 -0.60
CA THR A 359 33.06 15.85 -1.61
C THR A 359 33.89 17.05 -1.12
N GLY A 360 33.27 18.01 -0.44
CA GLY A 360 33.97 19.13 0.20
C GLY A 360 34.98 18.68 1.25
N LEU A 361 34.60 17.75 2.13
CA LEU A 361 35.50 17.17 3.13
C LEU A 361 36.65 16.38 2.51
N ALA A 362 36.39 15.60 1.45
CA ALA A 362 37.43 14.86 0.73
C ALA A 362 38.47 15.81 0.10
N VAL A 363 38.01 16.89 -0.53
CA VAL A 363 38.88 17.92 -1.11
C VAL A 363 39.72 18.61 -0.03
N ALA A 364 39.10 18.99 1.10
CA ALA A 364 39.81 19.60 2.24
C ALA A 364 40.85 18.65 2.85
N GLY A 365 40.53 17.36 2.99
CA GLY A 365 41.47 16.33 3.45
C GLY A 365 42.69 16.18 2.53
N VAL A 366 42.47 16.15 1.20
CA VAL A 366 43.56 16.10 0.22
C VAL A 366 44.43 17.36 0.30
N GLN A 367 43.83 18.54 0.47
CA GLN A 367 44.57 19.81 0.63
C GLN A 367 45.39 19.84 1.93
N ALA A 368 44.83 19.36 3.04
CA ALA A 368 45.54 19.26 4.33
C ALA A 368 46.74 18.30 4.25
N VAL A 369 46.58 17.13 3.64
CA VAL A 369 47.69 16.17 3.41
C VAL A 369 48.78 16.78 2.52
N ARG A 370 48.40 17.52 1.46
CA ARG A 370 49.36 18.24 0.60
C ARG A 370 50.10 19.33 1.36
N SER A 371 49.43 20.08 2.23
CA SER A 371 50.03 21.12 3.07
C SER A 371 51.03 20.53 4.08
N ILE A 372 50.67 19.44 4.76
CA ILE A 372 51.57 18.73 5.68
C ILE A 372 52.80 18.17 4.96
N ARG A 373 52.63 17.59 3.76
CA ARG A 373 53.75 17.11 2.93
C ARG A 373 54.68 18.24 2.46
N ARG A 374 54.14 19.44 2.22
CA ARG A 374 54.94 20.63 1.86
C ARG A 374 55.72 21.21 3.04
N LYS A 375 55.26 21.02 4.28
CA LYS A 375 55.97 21.48 5.50
C LYS A 375 57.04 20.50 6.01
N ARG A 376 57.10 19.27 5.47
CA ARG A 376 58.09 18.23 5.82
C ARG A 376 59.23 18.09 4.80
N LYS A 377 59.18 18.86 3.72
CA LYS A 377 60.32 19.16 2.85
C LYS A 377 60.80 20.56 3.21
#